data_AF-A0A5B7JS63-F1
#
_entry.id   AF-A0A5B7JS63-F1
#
_cell.length_a   1.000
_cell.length_b   1.000
_cell.length_c   1.000
_cell.angle_alpha   90.00
_cell.angle_beta   90.00
_cell.angle_gamma   90.00
#
_symmetry.space_group_name_H-M   'P 1'
#
loop_
_entity.id
_entity.type
_entity.pdbx_description
1 polymer ?
#
loop_
_entity_poly.entity_id
_entity_poly.type
_entity_poly.pdbx_seq_one_letter_code
_entity_poly.pdbx_strand_id
1 'polypeptide(L)'
;MEYSRQAELVALQIAHLKKTGGAPALRLLKLSQSAVTFVITHKLRVCEAQLVGRSYNHTVDWGAALYHQFVRGGDESYLAEYLAVLTLTPEVTLDVVKKLEHEGITRERRARVAVLLTHVEESDTVYRVASQLGLKGSIDTCLASPAAPYLRDTVFVQGCTYGQ
;
A
#
# COMPACT_ATOMS: atom_id res chain seq x y z
N MET A 1 15.04 -26.14 4.95
CA MET A 1 14.96 -24.69 4.66
C MET A 1 14.48 -23.84 5.85
N GLU A 2 13.91 -24.43 6.91
CA GLU A 2 13.40 -23.68 8.08
C GLU A 2 14.48 -22.97 8.91
N TYR A 3 15.68 -23.56 9.02
CA TYR A 3 16.78 -22.96 9.79
C TYR A 3 17.31 -21.64 9.19
N SER A 4 17.28 -21.49 7.86
CA SER A 4 17.67 -20.23 7.19
C SER A 4 16.70 -19.12 7.56
N ARG A 5 15.40 -19.38 7.47
CA ARG A 5 14.35 -18.39 7.75
C ARG A 5 14.39 -17.90 9.20
N GLN A 6 14.65 -18.81 10.14
CA GLN A 6 14.84 -18.45 11.54
C GLN A 6 16.10 -17.60 11.76
N ALA A 7 17.22 -17.96 11.12
CA ALA A 7 18.44 -17.16 11.21
C ALA A 7 18.26 -15.75 10.64
N GLU A 8 17.52 -15.62 9.53
CA GLU A 8 17.17 -14.34 8.91
C GLU A 8 16.32 -13.46 9.86
N LEU A 9 15.31 -14.04 10.52
CA LEU A 9 14.51 -13.32 11.53
C LEU A 9 15.35 -12.87 12.74
N VAL A 10 16.26 -13.73 13.21
CA VAL A 10 17.17 -13.40 14.32
C VAL A 10 18.10 -12.25 13.91
N ALA A 11 18.67 -12.30 12.71
CA ALA A 11 19.52 -11.23 12.18
C ALA A 11 18.75 -9.90 12.08
N LEU A 12 17.51 -9.94 11.60
CA LEU A 12 16.64 -8.77 11.51
C LEU A 12 16.34 -8.19 12.89
N GLN A 13 15.99 -9.02 13.87
CA GLN A 13 15.75 -8.57 15.24
C GLN A 13 17.00 -7.95 15.87
N ILE A 14 18.19 -8.52 15.62
CA ILE A 14 19.47 -7.95 16.09
C ILE A 14 19.75 -6.59 15.43
N ALA A 15 19.48 -6.45 14.13
CA ALA A 15 19.64 -5.19 13.42
C ALA A 15 18.73 -4.09 13.99
N HIS A 16 17.46 -4.43 14.27
CA HIS A 16 16.53 -3.54 14.97
C HIS A 16 17.03 -3.18 16.36
N LEU A 17 17.41 -4.15 17.19
CA LEU A 17 17.96 -3.94 18.53
C LEU A 17 19.16 -2.97 18.53
N LYS A 18 20.07 -3.10 17.57
CA LYS A 18 21.22 -2.20 17.42
C LYS A 18 20.81 -0.77 17.05
N LYS A 19 19.73 -0.61 16.29
CA LYS A 19 19.22 0.69 15.85
C LYS A 19 18.44 1.42 16.96
N THR A 20 17.80 0.70 17.88
CA THR A 20 16.90 1.33 18.86
C THR A 20 17.57 1.94 20.09
N GLY A 21 18.89 1.79 20.29
CA GLY A 21 19.66 2.55 21.28
C GLY A 21 19.11 2.61 22.73
N GLY A 22 18.24 1.68 23.13
CA GLY A 22 17.56 1.69 24.44
C GLY A 22 16.03 1.74 24.43
N ALA A 23 15.35 1.94 23.30
CA ALA A 23 13.89 1.80 23.21
C ALA A 23 13.47 0.31 23.07
N PRO A 24 12.22 -0.06 23.42
CA PRO A 24 11.76 -1.45 23.34
C PRO A 24 11.87 -1.93 21.90
N ALA A 25 12.77 -2.89 21.68
CA ALA A 25 13.03 -3.40 20.34
C ALA A 25 11.84 -4.20 19.80
N LEU A 26 11.62 -4.07 18.50
CA LEU A 26 10.61 -4.80 17.77
C LEU A 26 10.88 -6.31 17.92
N ARG A 27 10.05 -7.02 18.69
CA ARG A 27 10.18 -8.46 18.87
C ARG A 27 9.61 -9.14 17.64
N LEU A 28 10.47 -9.73 16.82
CA LEU A 28 10.10 -10.39 15.56
C LEU A 28 10.04 -11.91 15.69
N LEU A 29 10.48 -12.46 16.82
CA LEU A 29 10.49 -13.89 17.14
C LEU A 29 9.25 -14.32 17.93
N LYS A 30 8.67 -15.47 17.57
CA LYS A 30 7.47 -16.07 18.19
C LYS A 30 6.26 -15.14 18.20
N LEU A 31 6.02 -14.45 17.08
CA LEU A 31 4.82 -13.64 16.92
C LEU A 31 3.60 -14.53 16.62
N SER A 32 2.44 -14.17 17.17
CA SER A 32 1.14 -14.72 16.73
C SER A 32 0.80 -14.16 15.35
N GLN A 33 -0.06 -14.85 14.58
CA GLN A 33 -0.43 -14.40 13.22
C GLN A 33 -0.97 -12.96 13.22
N SER A 34 -1.81 -12.58 14.20
CA SER A 34 -2.32 -11.21 14.34
C SER A 34 -1.22 -10.19 14.62
N ALA A 35 -0.21 -10.56 15.41
CA ALA A 35 0.92 -9.68 15.70
C ALA A 35 1.87 -9.56 14.50
N VAL A 36 2.05 -10.63 13.72
CA VAL A 36 2.77 -10.59 12.44
C VAL A 36 2.12 -9.61 11.48
N THR A 37 0.81 -9.70 11.27
CA THR A 37 0.07 -8.75 10.42
C THR A 37 0.23 -7.33 10.93
N PHE A 38 0.06 -7.09 12.23
CA PHE A 38 0.22 -5.74 12.79
C PHE A 38 1.61 -5.15 12.55
N VAL A 39 2.67 -5.94 12.81
CA VAL A 39 4.06 -5.50 12.69
C VAL A 39 4.45 -5.25 11.23
N ILE A 40 4.02 -6.13 10.32
CA ILE A 40 4.20 -5.95 8.88
C ILE A 40 3.55 -4.66 8.39
N THR A 41 2.31 -4.40 8.81
CA THR A 41 1.52 -3.26 8.34
C THR A 41 2.00 -1.92 8.90
N HIS A 42 2.49 -1.88 10.15
CA HIS A 42 2.74 -0.61 10.86
C HIS A 42 4.19 -0.31 11.19
N LYS A 43 5.10 -1.29 11.14
CA LYS A 43 6.44 -1.15 11.73
C LYS A 43 7.58 -1.54 10.80
N LEU A 44 7.35 -2.46 9.87
CA LEU A 44 8.39 -2.97 8.99
C LEU A 44 8.49 -2.18 7.70
N ARG A 45 9.71 -2.06 7.17
CA ARG A 45 10.00 -1.64 5.79
C ARG A 45 9.61 -2.74 4.80
N VAL A 46 9.53 -2.45 3.50
CA VAL A 46 9.01 -3.36 2.46
C VAL A 46 9.82 -4.66 2.41
N CYS A 47 11.15 -4.55 2.37
CA CYS A 47 12.04 -5.71 2.36
C CYS A 47 11.89 -6.56 3.63
N GLU A 48 11.74 -5.92 4.78
CA GLU A 48 11.60 -6.58 6.07
C GLU A 48 10.22 -7.28 6.19
N ALA A 49 9.16 -6.63 5.68
CA ALA A 49 7.82 -7.18 5.59
C ALA A 49 7.79 -8.45 4.72
N GLN A 50 8.49 -8.45 3.58
CA GLN A 50 8.64 -9.64 2.74
C GLN A 50 9.38 -10.75 3.47
N LEU A 51 10.47 -10.43 4.17
CA LEU A 51 11.25 -11.40 4.94
C LEU A 51 10.39 -12.05 6.03
N VAL A 52 9.68 -11.25 6.81
CA VAL A 52 8.82 -11.72 7.90
C VAL A 52 7.62 -12.49 7.35
N GLY A 53 6.98 -12.02 6.29
CA GLY A 53 5.90 -12.72 5.61
C GLY A 53 6.33 -14.11 5.14
N ARG A 54 7.49 -14.22 4.48
CA ARG A 54 8.05 -15.52 4.05
C ARG A 54 8.42 -16.43 5.22
N SER A 55 8.94 -15.86 6.30
CA SER A 55 9.38 -16.63 7.47
C SER A 55 8.21 -17.21 8.28
N TYR A 56 7.09 -16.48 8.34
CA TYR A 56 5.86 -16.90 9.01
C TYR A 56 4.82 -17.53 8.07
N ASN A 57 5.18 -17.71 6.79
CA ASN A 57 4.26 -18.18 5.72
C ASN A 57 2.95 -17.38 5.67
N HIS A 58 3.06 -16.07 5.86
CA HIS A 58 1.96 -15.11 5.90
C HIS A 58 1.99 -14.23 4.65
N THR A 59 0.85 -14.11 3.98
CA THR A 59 0.69 -13.19 2.85
C THR A 59 0.63 -11.76 3.36
N VAL A 60 1.50 -10.91 2.82
CA VAL A 60 1.54 -9.49 3.20
C VAL A 60 0.39 -8.74 2.54
N ASP A 61 -0.42 -8.06 3.34
CA ASP A 61 -1.46 -7.16 2.87
C ASP A 61 -0.84 -5.79 2.52
N TRP A 62 -0.42 -5.66 1.26
CA TRP A 62 0.25 -4.45 0.77
C TRP A 62 -0.68 -3.23 0.74
N GLY A 63 -1.99 -3.43 0.58
CA GLY A 63 -2.97 -2.35 0.62
C GLY A 63 -3.05 -1.71 2.00
N ALA A 64 -3.13 -2.52 3.05
CA ALA A 64 -3.03 -2.09 4.44
C ALA A 64 -1.70 -1.42 4.73
N ALA A 65 -0.59 -2.05 4.33
CA ALA A 65 0.75 -1.53 4.63
C ALA A 65 0.98 -0.15 3.98
N LEU A 66 0.64 0.02 2.71
CA LEU A 66 0.72 1.31 2.02
C LEU A 66 -0.23 2.35 2.61
N TYR A 67 -1.45 1.95 2.96
CA TYR A 67 -2.40 2.85 3.59
C TYR A 67 -1.87 3.35 4.94
N HIS A 68 -1.38 2.48 5.82
CA HIS A 68 -0.90 2.89 7.14
C HIS A 68 0.43 3.64 7.08
N GLN A 69 1.40 3.19 6.27
CA GLN A 69 2.75 3.77 6.27
C GLN A 69 2.85 5.02 5.40
N PHE A 70 2.27 4.99 4.20
CA PHE A 70 2.34 6.11 3.26
C PHE A 70 1.13 7.05 3.38
N VAL A 71 -0.11 6.55 3.25
CA VAL A 71 -1.29 7.44 3.23
C VAL A 71 -1.51 8.10 4.60
N ARG A 72 -1.48 7.32 5.68
CA ARG A 72 -1.66 7.79 7.06
C ARG A 72 -0.35 8.32 7.65
N GLY A 73 0.73 7.56 7.56
CA GLY A 73 2.03 7.91 8.13
C GLY A 73 2.78 9.02 7.38
N GLY A 74 2.63 9.10 6.05
CA GLY A 74 3.30 10.11 5.23
C GLY A 74 4.74 9.77 4.87
N ASP A 75 5.14 8.51 5.00
CA ASP A 75 6.51 8.09 4.69
C ASP A 75 6.66 7.88 3.18
N GLU A 76 7.09 8.92 2.46
CA GLU A 76 7.33 8.87 1.01
C GLU A 76 8.46 7.89 0.65
N SER A 77 9.45 7.75 1.53
CA SER A 77 10.53 6.76 1.38
C SER A 77 10.01 5.33 1.34
N TYR A 78 8.92 5.02 2.05
CA TYR A 78 8.27 3.71 2.00
C TYR A 78 7.64 3.44 0.64
N LEU A 79 7.00 4.43 0.03
CA LEU A 79 6.45 4.30 -1.33
C LEU A 79 7.58 4.07 -2.35
N ALA A 80 8.66 4.84 -2.26
CA ALA A 80 9.81 4.66 -3.15
C ALA A 80 10.44 3.27 -3.03
N GLU A 81 10.60 2.77 -1.80
CA GLU A 81 11.09 1.41 -1.54
C GLU A 81 10.12 0.35 -2.06
N TYR A 82 8.81 0.58 -1.92
CA TYR A 82 7.79 -0.33 -2.45
C TYR A 82 7.89 -0.42 -3.97
N LEU A 83 7.91 0.71 -4.67
CA LEU A 83 8.00 0.76 -6.14
C LEU A 83 9.33 0.21 -6.69
N ALA A 84 10.39 0.22 -5.88
CA ALA A 84 11.68 -0.37 -6.26
C ALA A 84 11.69 -1.90 -6.21
N VAL A 85 10.82 -2.50 -5.39
CA VAL A 85 10.81 -3.95 -5.12
C VAL A 85 9.57 -4.63 -5.71
N LEU A 86 8.46 -3.92 -5.81
CA LEU A 86 7.14 -4.41 -6.18
C LEU A 86 6.44 -3.47 -7.17
N THR A 87 5.68 -4.05 -8.08
CA THR A 87 4.77 -3.30 -8.96
C THR A 87 3.47 -3.01 -8.23
N LEU A 88 3.01 -1.77 -8.33
CA LEU A 88 1.74 -1.35 -7.75
C LEU A 88 0.59 -1.90 -8.60
N THR A 89 -0.11 -2.92 -8.09
CA THR A 89 -1.26 -3.52 -8.78
C THR A 89 -2.54 -2.72 -8.52
N PRO A 90 -3.49 -2.74 -9.47
CA PRO A 90 -4.76 -2.04 -9.30
C PRO A 90 -5.55 -2.51 -8.08
N GLU A 91 -5.45 -3.80 -7.76
CA GLU A 91 -6.08 -4.40 -6.57
C GLU A 91 -5.59 -3.77 -5.26
N VAL A 92 -4.27 -3.53 -5.15
CA VAL A 92 -3.66 -2.89 -3.98
C VAL A 92 -4.09 -1.44 -3.88
N THR A 93 -4.15 -0.71 -4.99
CA THR A 93 -4.65 0.67 -5.02
C THR A 93 -6.11 0.75 -4.57
N LEU A 94 -6.97 -0.15 -5.05
CA LEU A 94 -8.38 -0.21 -4.65
C LEU A 94 -8.53 -0.55 -3.16
N ASP A 95 -7.69 -1.42 -2.61
CA ASP A 95 -7.70 -1.73 -1.17
C ASP A 95 -7.31 -0.50 -0.31
N VAL A 96 -6.28 0.24 -0.71
CA VAL A 96 -5.88 1.50 -0.06
C VAL A 96 -7.04 2.49 -0.05
N VAL A 97 -7.78 2.61 -1.15
CA VAL A 97 -8.92 3.53 -1.28
C VAL A 97 -10.08 3.08 -0.40
N LYS A 98 -10.43 1.80 -0.43
CA LYS A 98 -11.45 1.23 0.48
C LYS A 98 -11.12 1.53 1.93
N LYS A 99 -9.86 1.39 2.35
CA LYS A 99 -9.41 1.72 3.71
C LYS A 99 -9.52 3.21 4.02
N LEU A 100 -9.18 4.07 3.04
CA LEU A 100 -9.34 5.51 3.17
C LEU A 100 -10.81 5.92 3.37
N GLU A 101 -11.75 5.28 2.65
CA GLU A 101 -13.18 5.50 2.81
C GLU A 101 -13.66 5.08 4.21
N HIS A 102 -13.19 3.94 4.72
CA HIS A 102 -13.56 3.45 6.05
C HIS A 102 -12.99 4.30 7.20
N GLU A 103 -11.75 4.77 7.11
CA GLU A 103 -11.09 5.56 8.18
C GLU A 103 -11.26 7.08 8.03
N GLY A 104 -11.84 7.54 6.93
CA GLY A 104 -12.16 8.95 6.70
C GLY A 104 -11.23 9.66 5.70
N ILE A 105 -11.87 10.32 4.73
CA ILE A 105 -11.23 10.99 3.59
C ILE A 105 -10.78 12.41 3.99
N THR A 106 -9.54 12.56 4.47
CA THR A 106 -8.93 13.89 4.72
C THR A 106 -8.33 14.48 3.44
N ARG A 107 -8.23 15.82 3.33
CA ARG A 107 -7.61 16.49 2.17
C ARG A 107 -6.16 16.04 1.94
N GLU A 108 -5.38 15.91 3.00
CA GLU A 108 -3.99 15.45 2.93
C GLU A 108 -3.88 14.00 2.43
N ARG A 109 -4.72 13.11 2.98
CA ARG A 109 -4.77 11.70 2.56
C ARG A 109 -5.16 11.56 1.08
N ARG A 110 -6.12 12.37 0.61
CA ARG A 110 -6.49 12.44 -0.81
C ARG A 110 -5.33 12.87 -1.69
N ALA A 111 -4.59 13.89 -1.28
CA ALA A 111 -3.42 14.35 -2.03
C ALA A 111 -2.36 13.25 -2.13
N ARG A 112 -2.15 12.48 -1.05
CA ARG A 112 -1.22 11.34 -1.06
C ARG A 112 -1.68 10.21 -1.95
N VAL A 113 -2.98 9.86 -1.93
CA VAL A 113 -3.51 8.89 -2.88
C VAL A 113 -3.36 9.39 -4.32
N ALA A 114 -3.54 10.68 -4.59
CA ALA A 114 -3.29 11.24 -5.92
C ALA A 114 -1.83 11.03 -6.38
N VAL A 115 -0.85 11.16 -5.47
CA VAL A 115 0.56 10.82 -5.75
C VAL A 115 0.73 9.32 -6.01
N LEU A 116 0.06 8.46 -5.23
CA LEU A 116 0.11 7.02 -5.47
C LEU A 116 -0.45 6.65 -6.86
N LEU A 117 -1.52 7.32 -7.29
CA LEU A 117 -2.12 7.11 -8.61
C LEU A 117 -1.20 7.51 -9.77
N THR A 118 -0.23 8.42 -9.60
CA THR A 118 0.71 8.75 -10.68
C THR A 118 1.68 7.62 -10.99
N HIS A 119 1.79 6.62 -10.11
CA HIS A 119 2.63 5.45 -10.29
C HIS A 119 1.86 4.19 -10.72
N VAL A 120 0.53 4.27 -10.88
CA VAL A 120 -0.29 3.16 -11.35
C VAL A 120 -0.27 3.12 -12.88
N GLU A 121 0.13 1.99 -13.46
CA GLU A 121 0.20 1.82 -14.92
C GLU A 121 -1.19 1.71 -15.55
N GLU A 122 -2.18 1.21 -14.81
CA GLU A 122 -3.53 0.98 -15.31
C GLU A 122 -4.41 2.23 -15.22
N SER A 123 -4.71 2.84 -16.37
CA SER A 123 -5.50 4.07 -16.46
C SER A 123 -6.96 3.91 -16.02
N ASP A 124 -7.53 2.70 -16.11
CA ASP A 124 -8.89 2.37 -15.63
C ASP A 124 -9.00 2.59 -14.12
N THR A 125 -8.13 1.92 -13.36
CA THR A 125 -8.10 2.03 -11.91
C THR A 125 -7.79 3.45 -11.46
N VAL A 126 -6.86 4.14 -12.13
CA VAL A 126 -6.59 5.57 -11.85
C VAL A 126 -7.84 6.41 -12.02
N TYR A 127 -8.57 6.24 -13.13
CA TYR A 127 -9.78 6.99 -13.39
C TYR A 127 -10.88 6.67 -12.36
N ARG A 128 -11.10 5.39 -12.03
CA ARG A 128 -12.10 4.98 -11.04
C ARG A 128 -11.82 5.57 -9.67
N VAL A 129 -10.59 5.49 -9.20
CA VAL A 129 -10.19 6.04 -7.91
C VAL A 129 -10.23 7.57 -7.91
N ALA A 130 -9.76 8.20 -8.99
CA ALA A 130 -9.82 9.66 -9.12
C ALA A 130 -11.26 10.17 -9.14
N SER A 131 -12.16 9.45 -9.82
CA SER A 131 -13.60 9.73 -9.84
C SER A 131 -14.22 9.59 -8.44
N GLN A 132 -13.93 8.49 -7.73
CA GLN A 132 -14.40 8.26 -6.36
C GLN A 132 -13.93 9.33 -5.37
N LEU A 133 -12.68 9.78 -5.48
CA LEU A 133 -12.11 10.79 -4.58
C LEU A 133 -12.39 12.23 -5.00
N GLY A 134 -13.01 12.44 -6.17
CA GLY A 134 -13.28 13.76 -6.76
C GLY A 134 -12.01 14.51 -7.19
N LEU A 135 -10.94 13.79 -7.53
CA LEU A 135 -9.64 14.34 -7.92
C LEU A 135 -9.68 14.83 -9.37
N LYS A 136 -10.25 16.01 -9.59
CA LYS A 136 -10.41 16.60 -10.93
C LYS A 136 -9.12 16.66 -11.76
N GLY A 137 -7.97 16.90 -11.12
CA GLY A 137 -6.67 16.92 -11.80
C GLY A 137 -6.26 15.56 -12.38
N SER A 138 -6.39 14.49 -11.60
CA SER A 138 -6.07 13.14 -12.07
C SER A 138 -7.08 12.64 -13.11
N ILE A 139 -8.34 13.06 -13.02
CA ILE A 139 -9.37 12.77 -14.02
C ILE A 139 -9.03 13.46 -15.35
N ASP A 140 -8.66 14.74 -15.32
CA ASP A 140 -8.28 15.50 -16.50
C ASP A 140 -7.05 14.90 -17.19
N THR A 141 -6.02 14.50 -16.43
CA THR A 141 -4.84 13.79 -16.97
C THR A 141 -5.22 12.46 -17.63
N CYS A 142 -6.14 11.68 -17.05
CA CYS A 142 -6.63 10.44 -17.67
C CYS A 142 -7.45 10.71 -18.94
N LEU A 143 -8.24 11.79 -18.96
CA LEU A 143 -9.06 12.17 -20.12
C LEU A 143 -8.23 12.85 -21.24
N ALA A 144 -7.05 13.38 -20.91
CA ALA A 144 -6.07 13.89 -21.87
C ALA A 144 -5.17 12.78 -22.44
N SER A 145 -5.13 11.61 -21.80
CA SER A 145 -4.37 10.44 -22.25
C SER A 145 -5.03 9.76 -23.46
N PRO A 146 -4.27 9.08 -24.36
CA PRO A 146 -4.84 8.29 -25.46
C PRO A 146 -5.81 7.19 -25.01
N ALA A 147 -5.89 6.87 -23.71
CA ALA A 147 -6.87 5.97 -23.12
C ALA A 147 -8.29 6.58 -22.96
N ALA A 148 -8.48 7.88 -23.21
CA ALA A 148 -9.76 8.57 -23.05
C ALA A 148 -10.97 7.92 -23.77
N PRO A 149 -10.89 7.50 -25.04
CA PRO A 149 -12.02 6.82 -25.69
C PRO A 149 -12.32 5.45 -25.06
N TYR A 150 -11.30 4.71 -24.62
CA TYR A 150 -11.46 3.45 -23.89
C TYR A 150 -12.16 3.67 -22.54
N LEU A 151 -11.69 4.63 -21.75
CA LEU A 151 -12.27 4.97 -20.44
C LEU A 151 -13.75 5.41 -20.54
N ARG A 152 -14.11 6.09 -21.63
CA ARG A 152 -15.52 6.45 -21.93
C ARG A 152 -16.38 5.25 -22.28
N ASP A 153 -15.83 4.24 -22.93
CA ASP A 153 -16.57 3.05 -23.33
C ASP A 153 -16.74 2.07 -22.15
N THR A 154 -15.74 1.93 -21.29
CA THR A 154 -15.74 0.96 -20.19
C THR A 154 -16.15 1.52 -18.83
N VAL A 155 -15.62 2.68 -18.43
CA VAL A 155 -15.77 3.18 -17.04
C VAL A 155 -16.98 4.10 -16.88
N PHE A 156 -17.31 4.90 -17.88
CA PHE A 156 -18.54 5.72 -17.84
C PHE A 156 -19.81 4.86 -17.84
N VAL A 157 -19.78 3.68 -18.47
CA VAL A 157 -20.92 2.75 -18.48
C VAL A 157 -21.12 2.09 -17.10
N GLN A 158 -20.04 1.74 -16.40
CA GLN A 158 -20.13 1.14 -15.05
C GLN A 158 -20.25 2.17 -13.91
N GLY A 159 -19.85 3.42 -14.13
CA GLY A 159 -19.98 4.52 -13.16
C GLY A 159 -21.39 5.09 -13.02
N CYS A 160 -22.32 4.73 -13.91
CA CYS A 160 -23.72 5.19 -13.89
C CYS A 160 -24.70 4.22 -13.20
N THR A 161 -24.24 3.21 -12.47
CA THR A 161 -25.14 2.28 -11.76
C THR A 161 -24.87 2.23 -10.25
N TYR A 162 -25.00 3.35 -9.55
CA TYR A 162 -25.42 3.37 -8.15
C TYR A 162 -26.38 4.54 -7.94
N GLY A 163 -27.61 4.31 -8.40
CA GLY A 163 -28.71 5.26 -8.37
C GLY A 163 -30.01 4.58 -8.76
N GLN A 164 -30.41 3.56 -7.99
CA GLN A 164 -31.82 3.25 -7.77
C GLN A 164 -32.02 3.05 -6.27
#